data_AF-A0A448T4E5-F1
#
_entry.id   AF-A0A448T4E5-F1
#
_cell.length_a   1.000
_cell.length_b   1.000
_cell.length_c   1.000
_cell.angle_alpha   90.00
_cell.angle_beta   90.00
_cell.angle_gamma   90.00
#
_symmetry.space_group_name_H-M   'P 1'
#
loop_
_entity.id
_entity.type
_entity.pdbx_description
1 polymer ?
#
loop_
_entity_poly.entity_id
_entity_poly.type
_entity_poly.pdbx_seq_one_letter_code
_entity_poly.pdbx_strand_id
1 'polypeptide(L)' 'MAKKKQTVVHKHYYFRWIVQLACILGAIKLMLNGADGWGWLLFIAVCV' A
#
# COMPACT_ATOMS: atom_id res chain seq x y z
N MET A 1 -20.63 -13.44 20.43
CA MET A 1 -20.14 -12.11 19.99
C MET A 1 -18.92 -12.20 19.05
N ALA A 2 -18.92 -13.05 18.01
CA ALA A 2 -17.73 -13.29 17.18
C ALA A 2 -17.71 -12.50 15.85
N LYS A 3 -18.87 -12.08 15.32
CA LYS A 3 -18.96 -11.49 13.98
C LYS A 3 -18.31 -10.11 13.82
N LYS A 4 -18.26 -9.27 14.86
CA LYS A 4 -17.73 -7.89 14.75
C LYS A 4 -16.20 -7.81 14.61
N LYS A 5 -15.44 -8.70 15.25
CA LYS A 5 -13.97 -8.66 15.18
C LYS A 5 -13.46 -8.99 13.77
N GLN A 6 -14.05 -10.00 13.12
CA GLN A 6 -13.59 -10.49 11.82
C GLN A 6 -13.87 -9.52 10.66
N THR A 7 -14.92 -8.69 10.77
CA THR A 7 -15.21 -7.62 9.79
C THR A 7 -14.19 -6.49 9.84
N VAL A 8 -13.66 -6.17 11.02
CA VAL A 8 -12.62 -5.15 11.20
C VAL A 8 -11.30 -5.62 10.59
N VAL A 9 -10.93 -6.89 10.77
CA VAL A 9 -9.70 -7.45 10.18
C VAL A 9 -9.76 -7.47 8.65
N HIS A 10 -10.91 -7.83 8.05
CA HIS A 10 -11.06 -7.79 6.59
C HIS A 10 -10.98 -6.36 6.02
N LYS A 11 -11.61 -5.38 6.66
CA LYS A 11 -11.52 -3.98 6.22
C LYS A 11 -10.08 -3.45 6.25
N HIS A 12 -9.31 -3.82 7.27
CA HIS A 12 -7.91 -3.44 7.38
C HIS A 12 -7.05 -4.12 6.31
N TYR A 13 -7.35 -5.38 5.99
CA TYR A 13 -6.66 -6.12 4.93
C TYR A 13 -6.88 -5.46 3.56
N TYR A 14 -8.12 -5.11 3.20
CA TYR A 14 -8.40 -4.39 1.96
C TYR A 14 -7.74 -3.00 1.93
N PHE A 15 -7.74 -2.27 3.04
CA PHE A 15 -7.07 -0.98 3.14
C PHE A 15 -5.56 -1.11 2.89
N ARG A 16 -4.92 -2.13 3.47
CA ARG A 16 -3.50 -2.42 3.27
C ARG A 16 -3.16 -2.68 1.81
N TRP A 17 -3.98 -3.50 1.14
CA TRP A 17 -3.84 -3.78 -0.30
C TRP A 17 -4.00 -2.53 -1.18
N ILE A 18 -4.95 -1.65 -0.85
CA ILE A 18 -5.15 -0.38 -1.57
C ILE A 18 -3.93 0.54 -1.40
N VAL A 19 -3.41 0.67 -0.17
CA VAL A 19 -2.22 1.48 0.12
C VAL A 19 -1.00 0.92 -0.60
N GLN A 20 -0.80 -0.40 -0.59
CA GLN A 20 0.27 -1.07 -1.34
C GLN A 20 0.20 -0.76 -2.84
N LEU A 21 -0.97 -0.89 -3.45
CA LEU A 21 -1.18 -0.58 -4.86
C LEU A 21 -0.90 0.89 -5.18
N ALA A 22 -1.36 1.82 -4.33
CA ALA A 22 -1.12 3.25 -4.51
C ALA A 22 0.38 3.59 -4.43
N CYS A 23 1.12 2.98 -3.49
CA CYS A 23 2.56 3.16 -3.36
C CYS A 23 3.34 2.59 -4.56
N ILE A 24 2.95 1.41 -5.06
CA ILE A 24 3.58 0.79 -6.24
C ILE A 24 3.34 1.64 -7.49
N LEU A 25 2.08 2.07 -7.73
CA LEU A 25 1.75 2.94 -8.87
C LEU A 25 2.47 4.30 -8.77
N GLY A 26 2.54 4.87 -7.56
CA GLY A 26 3.30 6.10 -7.29
C GLY A 26 4.80 5.94 -7.58
N ALA A 27 5.40 4.82 -7.16
CA ALA A 27 6.79 4.49 -7.43
C ALA A 27 7.08 4.34 -8.93
N ILE A 28 6.23 3.59 -9.65
CA ILE A 28 6.36 3.42 -11.11
C ILE A 28 6.24 4.77 -11.82
N LYS A 29 5.29 5.61 -11.40
CA LYS A 29 5.10 6.93 -12.01
C LYS A 29 6.29 7.86 -11.73
N LEU A 30 6.86 7.83 -10.53
CA LEU A 30 8.09 8.58 -10.21
C LEU A 30 9.28 8.06 -11.03
N MET A 31 9.43 6.75 -11.16
CA MET A 31 10.48 6.10 -11.94
C MET A 31 10.41 6.49 -13.42
N LEU A 32 9.20 6.48 -14.01
CA LEU A 32 8.96 6.92 -15.38
C LEU A 32 9.26 8.42 -15.58
N ASN A 33 9.09 9.22 -14.54
CA ASN A 33 9.39 10.66 -14.58
C ASN A 33 10.87 10.98 -14.27
N GLY A 34 11.70 9.95 -14.06
CA GLY A 34 13.13 10.10 -13.73
C GLY A 34 13.40 10.78 -12.39
N ALA A 35 12.40 10.84 -11.50
CA ALA A 35 12.52 11.54 -10.22
C ALA A 35 13.05 10.60 -9.13
N ASP A 36 14.04 11.07 -8.38
CA ASP A 36 14.59 10.34 -7.24
C ASP A 36 13.54 10.17 -6.13
N GLY A 37 13.58 9.02 -5.44
CA GLY A 37 12.65 8.70 -4.35
C GLY A 37 11.63 7.58 -4.64
N TRP A 38 11.60 7.03 -5.86
CA TRP A 38 10.79 5.85 -6.20
C TRP A 38 11.13 4.62 -5.33
N GLY A 39 12.40 4.46 -4.95
CA GLY A 39 12.84 3.39 -4.05
C GLY A 39 12.27 3.52 -2.62
N TRP A 40 12.06 4.76 -2.14
CA TRP A 40 11.46 5.01 -0.82
C TRP A 40 9.96 4.65 -0.81
N LEU A 41 9.25 4.95 -1.90
CA LEU A 41 7.85 4.54 -2.10
C LEU A 41 7.70 3.01 -2.16
N LEU A 42 8.63 2.30 -2.81
CA LEU A 42 8.66 0.84 -2.81
C LEU A 42 8.93 0.26 -1.42
N PHE A 43 9.83 0.88 -0.64
CA PHE A 43 10.12 0.44 0.72
C PHE A 43 8.88 0.56 1.62
N ILE A 44 8.15 1.68 1.55
CA ILE A 44 6.88 1.86 2.27
C ILE A 44 5.85 0.79 1.84
N ALA A 45 5.79 0.45 0.55
CA ALA A 45 4.88 -0.59 0.05
C ALA A 45 5.20 -1.99 0.59
N VAL A 46 6.44 -2.27 0.96
CA VAL A 46 6.85 -3.57 1.54
C VAL A 46 6.67 -3.61 3.06
N CYS A 47 6.79 -2.45 3.72
CA CYS A 47 6.65 -2.35 5.18
C CYS A 47 5.20 -2.20 5.68
N VAL A 48 4.23 -1.93 4.78
CA VAL A 48 2.79 -1.84 5.08
C VAL A 48 2.09 -3.17 4.84
#